data_AF-A0A973CMD4-F1
#
_entry.id   AF-A0A973CMD4-F1
#
_cell.length_a   1.000
_cell.length_b   1.000
_cell.length_c   1.000
_cell.angle_alpha   90.00
_cell.angle_beta   90.00
_cell.angle_gamma   90.00
#
_symmetry.space_group_name_H-M   'P 1'
#
loop_
_entity.id
_entity.type
_entity.pdbx_description
1 polymer ?
#
loop_
_entity_poly.entity_id
_entity_poly.type
_entity_poly.pdbx_seq_one_letter_code
_entity_poly.pdbx_strand_id
1 'polypeptide(L)'
;MTRNIQLGFGLCIFMVFFSGAFAQKMPKKIEKLLVRKLRDKSEAEQKKLIDAERVAYALVKNYKKEEGIPQAIFDKIKKAFGKKYPISFTTQMEELEKQVIAYPLMLNYKSAEGVPQDIFDKIKANNAKAFPYDYSKQKEQMQGDIVGYTYLKEQKSAEHVPQATFDHIKKQCIKKHPGSYSMQNKMFEKEINAHLTMLRYNSAMGVPQKVFDKIRSKYLKKYPLKFSEQKRAIDADVRKYIKKNEK
;
A
#
# COMPACT_ATOMS: atom_id res chain seq x y z
N MET A 1 -19.05 -4.26 20.90
CA MET A 1 -18.97 -2.80 20.62
C MET A 1 -17.96 -2.56 19.51
N THR A 2 -18.40 -2.64 18.26
CA THR A 2 -17.58 -2.36 17.07
C THR A 2 -17.98 -0.98 16.55
N ARG A 3 -17.13 0.03 16.78
CA ARG A 3 -17.31 1.35 16.18
C ARG A 3 -16.96 1.25 14.69
N ASN A 4 -17.98 1.16 13.85
CA ASN A 4 -17.86 1.40 12.42
C ASN A 4 -17.45 2.87 12.23
N ILE A 5 -16.16 3.10 12.01
CA ILE A 5 -15.65 4.39 11.54
C ILE A 5 -15.90 4.42 10.04
N GLN A 6 -17.08 4.90 9.63
CA GLN A 6 -17.30 5.35 8.26
C GLN A 6 -16.38 6.57 8.04
N LEU A 7 -15.20 6.33 7.49
CA LEU A 7 -14.41 7.37 6.83
C LEU A 7 -15.14 7.71 5.53
N GLY A 8 -16.20 8.50 5.65
CA GLY A 8 -16.78 9.22 4.54
C GLY A 8 -15.76 10.23 4.05
N PHE A 9 -14.88 9.82 3.14
CA PHE A 9 -14.20 10.75 2.24
C PHE A 9 -15.26 11.29 1.28
N GLY A 10 -16.13 12.15 1.81
CA GLY A 10 -16.88 13.08 1.01
C GLY A 10 -15.86 13.85 0.21
N LEU A 11 -15.77 13.57 -1.09
CA LEU A 11 -15.13 14.43 -2.05
C LEU A 11 -15.96 15.71 -2.05
N CYS A 12 -15.74 16.57 -1.05
CA CYS A 12 -16.20 17.94 -1.08
C CYS A 12 -15.42 18.57 -2.21
N ILE A 13 -15.97 18.44 -3.42
CA ILE A 13 -15.67 19.31 -4.55
C ILE A 13 -16.03 20.69 -4.02
N PHE A 14 -15.04 21.35 -3.42
CA PHE A 14 -15.11 22.75 -3.09
C PHE A 14 -15.30 23.45 -4.44
N MET A 15 -16.56 23.70 -4.80
CA MET A 15 -16.92 24.66 -5.84
C MET A 15 -16.54 26.03 -5.30
N VAL A 16 -15.24 26.32 -5.30
CA VAL A 16 -14.79 27.68 -5.02
C VAL A 16 -15.12 28.49 -6.26
N PHE A 17 -16.20 29.27 -6.16
CA PHE A 17 -16.55 30.30 -7.14
C PHE A 17 -15.49 31.40 -7.09
N PHE A 18 -14.40 31.23 -7.84
CA PHE A 18 -13.36 32.25 -8.00
C PHE A 18 -13.80 33.29 -9.02
N SER A 19 -14.40 34.38 -8.54
CA SER A 19 -14.65 35.59 -9.32
C SER A 19 -13.34 36.35 -9.57
N GLY A 20 -12.72 36.08 -10.73
CA GLY A 20 -12.20 37.14 -11.60
C GLY A 20 -10.81 37.75 -11.40
N ALA A 21 -10.10 37.60 -10.28
CA ALA A 21 -8.85 38.35 -10.09
C ALA A 21 -7.61 37.44 -9.94
N PHE A 22 -6.72 37.49 -10.94
CA PHE A 22 -5.39 36.86 -11.02
C PHE A 22 -5.33 35.38 -11.46
N ALA A 23 -5.90 35.09 -12.65
CA ALA A 23 -5.63 33.84 -13.36
C ALA A 23 -4.19 33.83 -13.90
N GLN A 24 -3.25 33.44 -13.05
CA GLN A 24 -1.89 33.20 -13.46
C GLN A 24 -1.84 32.19 -14.61
N LYS A 25 -1.33 32.63 -15.76
CA LYS A 25 -1.38 31.86 -17.00
C LYS A 25 -0.53 30.59 -16.91
N MET A 26 -1.14 29.44 -17.21
CA MET A 26 -0.42 28.17 -17.33
C MET A 26 0.60 28.26 -18.49
N PRO A 27 1.83 27.73 -18.33
CA PRO A 27 2.80 27.73 -19.42
C PRO A 27 2.27 27.00 -20.66
N LYS A 28 2.37 27.64 -21.84
CA LYS A 28 1.86 27.08 -23.12
C LYS A 28 2.36 25.66 -23.41
N LYS A 29 3.59 25.32 -23.00
CA LYS A 29 4.15 23.97 -23.16
C LYS A 29 3.36 22.92 -22.38
N ILE A 30 2.93 23.23 -21.16
CA ILE A 30 2.15 22.31 -20.32
C ILE A 30 0.74 22.17 -20.88
N GLU A 31 0.13 23.27 -21.30
CA GLU A 31 -1.19 23.25 -21.95
C GLU A 31 -1.18 22.37 -23.21
N LYS A 32 -0.16 22.48 -24.07
CA LYS A 32 0.01 21.59 -25.23
C LYS A 32 0.13 20.11 -24.84
N LEU A 33 0.81 19.80 -23.73
CA LEU A 33 0.91 18.42 -23.23
C LEU A 33 -0.45 17.91 -22.72
N LEU A 34 -1.24 18.76 -22.07
CA LEU A 34 -2.59 18.43 -21.63
C LEU A 34 -3.52 18.14 -22.82
N VAL A 35 -3.53 18.99 -23.83
CA VAL A 35 -4.29 18.77 -25.07
C VAL A 35 -3.90 17.42 -25.69
N ARG A 36 -2.60 17.13 -25.80
CA ARG A 36 -2.12 15.86 -26.34
C ARG A 36 -2.56 14.64 -25.52
N LYS A 37 -2.54 14.76 -24.18
CA LYS A 37 -3.00 13.70 -23.26
C LYS A 37 -4.50 13.43 -23.38
N LEU A 38 -5.28 14.46 -23.71
CA LEU A 38 -6.74 14.41 -23.78
C LEU A 38 -7.29 14.22 -25.20
N ARG A 39 -6.44 13.90 -26.19
CA ARG A 39 -6.82 13.81 -27.61
C ARG A 39 -7.96 12.84 -27.91
N ASP A 40 -8.13 11.81 -27.08
CA ASP A 40 -9.16 10.78 -27.24
C ASP A 40 -10.51 11.20 -26.62
N LYS A 41 -10.59 12.42 -26.06
CA LYS A 41 -11.80 13.02 -25.48
C LYS A 41 -12.47 13.98 -26.47
N SER A 42 -13.77 14.22 -26.30
CA SER A 42 -14.49 15.24 -27.08
C SER A 42 -13.94 16.63 -26.81
N GLU A 43 -14.08 17.56 -27.76
CA GLU A 43 -13.60 18.94 -27.61
C GLU A 43 -14.16 19.63 -26.35
N ALA A 44 -15.46 19.42 -26.07
CA ALA A 44 -16.12 19.95 -24.88
C ALA A 44 -15.50 19.39 -23.58
N GLU A 45 -15.21 18.10 -23.53
CA GLU A 45 -14.57 17.46 -22.38
C GLU A 45 -13.11 17.93 -22.23
N GLN A 46 -12.36 18.04 -23.34
CA GLN A 46 -11.00 18.57 -23.35
C GLN A 46 -10.94 19.99 -22.75
N LYS A 47 -11.81 20.89 -23.23
CA LYS A 47 -11.89 22.28 -22.75
C LYS A 47 -12.17 22.32 -21.24
N LYS A 48 -13.19 21.58 -20.79
CA LYS A 48 -13.55 21.49 -19.35
C LYS A 48 -12.37 21.04 -18.49
N LEU A 49 -11.66 19.99 -18.91
CA LEU A 49 -10.52 19.46 -18.17
C LEU A 49 -9.32 20.41 -18.18
N ILE A 50 -9.03 21.07 -19.31
CA ILE A 50 -7.94 22.05 -19.40
C ILE A 50 -8.23 23.27 -18.51
N ASP A 51 -9.47 23.75 -18.49
CA ASP A 51 -9.85 24.89 -17.64
C ASP A 51 -9.76 24.52 -16.15
N ALA A 52 -10.16 23.31 -15.77
CA ALA A 52 -9.95 22.80 -14.41
C ALA A 52 -8.46 22.76 -14.03
N GLU A 53 -7.58 22.31 -14.94
CA GLU A 53 -6.14 22.30 -14.73
C GLU A 53 -5.53 23.71 -14.65
N ARG A 54 -6.08 24.70 -15.38
CA ARG A 54 -5.65 26.12 -15.27
C ARG A 54 -5.97 26.70 -13.91
N VAL A 55 -7.17 26.44 -13.40
CA VAL A 55 -7.57 26.86 -12.05
C VAL A 55 -6.66 26.19 -11.02
N ALA A 56 -6.49 24.87 -11.11
CA ALA A 56 -5.64 24.12 -10.18
C ALA A 56 -4.17 24.57 -10.23
N TYR A 57 -3.63 24.90 -11.41
CA TYR A 57 -2.28 25.46 -11.53
C TYR A 57 -2.11 26.76 -10.75
N ALA A 58 -3.08 27.67 -10.85
CA ALA A 58 -3.07 28.92 -10.10
C ALA A 58 -3.13 28.65 -8.58
N LEU A 59 -4.00 27.71 -8.16
CA LEU A 59 -4.12 27.29 -6.76
C LEU A 59 -2.81 26.71 -6.24
N VAL A 60 -2.24 25.70 -6.90
CA VAL A 60 -0.97 25.08 -6.47
C VAL A 60 0.14 26.12 -6.35
N LYS A 61 0.26 27.04 -7.31
CA LYS A 61 1.32 28.04 -7.29
C LYS A 61 1.15 29.03 -6.13
N ASN A 62 -0.09 29.46 -5.85
CA ASN A 62 -0.40 30.44 -4.82
C ASN A 62 -0.80 29.83 -3.46
N TYR A 63 -0.80 28.49 -3.36
CA TYR A 63 -1.18 27.79 -2.13
C TYR A 63 -0.25 28.19 -1.00
N LYS A 64 -0.84 28.75 0.05
CA LYS A 64 -0.13 29.16 1.26
C LYS A 64 -0.04 27.96 2.18
N LYS A 65 1.12 27.79 2.82
CA LYS A 65 1.26 26.79 3.87
C LYS A 65 0.31 27.09 5.03
N GLU A 66 -0.19 26.04 5.65
CA GLU A 66 -0.90 26.16 6.94
C GLU A 66 0.08 26.50 8.07
N GLU A 67 -0.46 27.07 9.15
CA GLU A 67 0.28 27.35 10.36
C GLU A 67 0.86 26.06 10.96
N GLY A 68 2.07 26.13 11.52
CA GLY A 68 2.76 24.96 12.08
C GLY A 68 3.55 24.11 11.07
N ILE A 69 3.43 24.33 9.76
CA ILE A 69 4.30 23.68 8.77
C ILE A 69 5.56 24.54 8.51
N PRO A 70 6.77 24.02 8.73
CA PRO A 70 7.98 24.73 8.33
C PRO A 70 8.00 24.95 6.82
N GLN A 71 8.36 26.15 6.36
CA GLN A 71 8.36 26.50 4.93
C GLN A 71 9.20 25.50 4.12
N ALA A 72 10.37 25.12 4.63
CA ALA A 72 11.25 24.15 3.98
C ALA A 72 10.60 22.76 3.78
N ILE A 73 9.71 22.33 4.69
CA ILE A 73 8.96 21.08 4.53
C ILE A 73 7.87 21.24 3.48
N PHE A 74 7.11 22.33 3.56
CA PHE A 74 6.06 22.64 2.58
C PHE A 74 6.63 22.72 1.15
N ASP A 75 7.78 23.38 0.95
CA ASP A 75 8.45 23.45 -0.35
C ASP A 75 8.88 22.07 -0.86
N LYS A 76 9.34 21.19 0.04
CA LYS A 76 9.72 19.81 -0.30
C LYS A 76 8.50 18.98 -0.69
N ILE A 77 7.37 19.10 0.02
CA ILE A 77 6.09 18.48 -0.34
C ILE A 77 5.71 18.94 -1.75
N LYS A 78 5.59 20.25 -1.98
CA LYS A 78 5.22 20.85 -3.27
C LYS A 78 6.14 20.38 -4.41
N LYS A 79 7.46 20.34 -4.17
CA LYS A 79 8.45 19.82 -5.13
C LYS A 79 8.25 18.33 -5.43
N ALA A 80 7.98 17.50 -4.43
CA ALA A 80 7.78 16.06 -4.62
C ALA A 80 6.56 15.78 -5.52
N PHE A 81 5.44 16.44 -5.25
CA PHE A 81 4.21 16.26 -6.04
C PHE A 81 4.30 16.92 -7.42
N GLY A 82 4.99 18.05 -7.55
CA GLY A 82 5.30 18.65 -8.85
C GLY A 82 6.13 17.71 -9.74
N LYS A 83 7.05 16.92 -9.16
CA LYS A 83 7.80 15.89 -9.90
C LYS A 83 6.95 14.66 -10.23
N LYS A 84 6.10 14.21 -9.30
CA LYS A 84 5.26 13.01 -9.45
C LYS A 84 4.12 13.21 -10.46
N TYR A 85 3.56 14.42 -10.52
CA TYR A 85 2.39 14.75 -11.32
C TYR A 85 2.62 15.98 -12.20
N PRO A 86 3.60 15.99 -13.12
CA PRO A 86 4.13 17.20 -13.75
C PRO A 86 3.13 18.03 -14.57
N ILE A 87 2.00 17.44 -14.97
CA ILE A 87 0.95 18.09 -15.76
C ILE A 87 -0.45 17.93 -15.16
N SER A 88 -0.58 17.36 -13.95
CA SER A 88 -1.88 17.08 -13.30
C SER A 88 -1.99 17.94 -12.04
N PHE A 89 -2.25 19.23 -12.21
CA PHE A 89 -2.31 20.19 -11.11
C PHE A 89 -3.50 19.96 -10.20
N THR A 90 -4.61 19.44 -10.73
CA THR A 90 -5.74 18.96 -9.91
C THR A 90 -5.26 17.92 -8.90
N THR A 91 -4.55 16.90 -9.36
CA THR A 91 -3.93 15.88 -8.51
C THR A 91 -2.84 16.45 -7.59
N GLN A 92 -2.00 17.38 -8.07
CA GLN A 92 -1.02 18.03 -7.21
C GLN A 92 -1.68 18.77 -6.04
N MET A 93 -2.79 19.48 -6.31
CA MET A 93 -3.53 20.23 -5.31
C MET A 93 -4.15 19.30 -4.26
N GLU A 94 -4.87 18.27 -4.71
CA GLU A 94 -5.48 17.27 -3.81
C GLU A 94 -4.44 16.60 -2.91
N GLU A 95 -3.29 16.22 -3.49
CA GLU A 95 -2.22 15.60 -2.71
C GLU A 95 -1.55 16.59 -1.77
N LEU A 96 -1.35 17.85 -2.19
CA LEU A 96 -0.79 18.90 -1.34
C LEU A 96 -1.66 19.13 -0.10
N GLU A 97 -2.97 19.25 -0.27
CA GLU A 97 -3.93 19.40 0.83
C GLU A 97 -3.87 18.21 1.79
N LYS A 98 -3.88 16.98 1.26
CA LYS A 98 -3.73 15.77 2.09
C LYS A 98 -2.46 15.81 2.93
N GLN A 99 -1.33 16.23 2.35
CA GLN A 99 -0.06 16.26 3.07
C GLN A 99 0.01 17.36 4.12
N VAL A 100 -0.57 18.52 3.82
CA VAL A 100 -0.64 19.66 4.73
C VAL A 100 -1.45 19.28 5.97
N ILE A 101 -2.58 18.61 5.80
CA ILE A 101 -3.40 18.06 6.89
C ILE A 101 -2.65 16.93 7.64
N ALA A 102 -1.97 16.03 6.91
CA ALA A 102 -1.33 14.87 7.51
C ALA A 102 -0.05 15.21 8.31
N TYR A 103 0.68 16.25 7.93
CA TYR A 103 1.93 16.64 8.58
C TYR A 103 1.81 16.92 10.10
N PRO A 104 0.93 17.81 10.58
CA PRO A 104 0.81 18.07 12.02
C PRO A 104 0.29 16.85 12.78
N LEU A 105 -0.57 16.03 12.15
CA LEU A 105 -1.03 14.76 12.73
C LEU A 105 0.14 13.79 12.92
N MET A 106 1.07 13.74 11.95
CA MET A 106 2.27 12.90 11.99
C MET A 106 3.30 13.38 13.02
N LEU A 107 3.45 14.68 13.21
CA LEU A 107 4.32 15.24 14.26
C LEU A 107 3.82 14.85 15.66
N ASN A 108 2.51 14.98 15.87
CA ASN A 108 1.86 14.70 17.16
C ASN A 108 1.48 13.24 17.35
N TYR A 109 1.84 12.35 16.41
CA TYR A 109 1.53 10.94 16.50
C TYR A 109 2.35 10.28 17.60
N LYS A 110 1.66 9.80 18.65
CA LYS A 110 2.26 9.15 19.82
C LYS A 110 2.24 7.63 19.68
N SER A 111 3.11 6.97 20.44
CA SER A 111 3.10 5.51 20.52
C SER A 111 1.73 5.01 21.00
N ALA A 112 1.22 3.98 20.34
CA ALA A 112 0.00 3.30 20.78
C ALA A 112 0.30 2.48 22.05
N GLU A 113 -0.73 2.28 22.88
CA GLU A 113 -0.64 1.41 24.06
C GLU A 113 -0.12 0.02 23.67
N GLY A 114 0.81 -0.53 24.46
CA GLY A 114 1.41 -1.83 24.20
C GLY A 114 2.57 -1.86 23.19
N VAL A 115 2.86 -0.75 22.50
CA VAL A 115 4.02 -0.60 21.61
C VAL A 115 5.17 0.11 22.35
N PRO A 116 6.32 -0.56 22.58
CA PRO A 116 7.49 0.08 23.16
C PRO A 116 7.97 1.27 22.32
N GLN A 117 8.45 2.31 22.98
CA GLN A 117 8.86 3.56 22.31
C GLN A 117 9.94 3.33 21.25
N ASP A 118 10.92 2.45 21.51
CA ASP A 118 12.00 2.15 20.56
C ASP A 118 11.48 1.46 19.28
N ILE A 119 10.44 0.63 19.40
CA ILE A 119 9.77 -0.02 18.26
C ILE A 119 8.98 1.02 17.49
N PHE A 120 8.24 1.89 18.17
CA PHE A 120 7.50 2.98 17.54
C PHE A 120 8.43 3.92 16.77
N ASP A 121 9.58 4.30 17.35
CA ASP A 121 10.57 5.15 16.69
C ASP A 121 11.16 4.47 15.44
N LYS A 122 11.43 3.16 15.50
CA LYS A 122 11.85 2.37 14.32
C LYS A 122 10.77 2.36 13.24
N ILE A 123 9.50 2.14 13.60
CA ILE A 123 8.37 2.18 12.66
C ILE A 123 8.29 3.57 12.00
N LYS A 124 8.39 4.65 12.79
CA LYS A 124 8.36 6.03 12.31
C LYS A 124 9.52 6.32 11.35
N ALA A 125 10.75 5.93 11.71
CA ALA A 125 11.94 6.13 10.89
C ALA A 125 11.88 5.36 9.56
N ASN A 126 11.44 4.10 9.59
CA ASN A 126 11.29 3.28 8.38
C ASN A 126 10.27 3.88 7.41
N ASN A 127 9.14 4.37 7.93
CA ASN A 127 8.09 4.99 7.14
C ASN A 127 8.53 6.34 6.54
N ALA A 128 9.21 7.19 7.32
CA ALA A 128 9.80 8.42 6.82
C ALA A 128 10.80 8.19 5.68
N LYS A 129 11.58 7.10 5.76
CA LYS A 129 12.52 6.68 4.71
C LYS A 129 11.82 6.14 3.46
N ALA A 130 10.77 5.33 3.64
CA ALA A 130 10.05 4.70 2.54
C ALA A 130 9.19 5.70 1.75
N PHE A 131 8.62 6.69 2.44
CA PHE A 131 7.65 7.64 1.88
C PHE A 131 8.05 9.09 2.19
N PRO A 132 9.20 9.56 1.70
CA PRO A 132 9.68 10.90 2.02
C PRO A 132 8.66 11.97 1.56
N TYR A 133 8.23 12.81 2.51
CA TYR A 133 7.27 13.91 2.30
C TYR A 133 5.84 13.49 1.92
N ASP A 134 5.52 12.19 1.98
CA ASP A 134 4.17 11.65 1.83
C ASP A 134 3.65 11.20 3.20
N TYR A 135 3.37 12.20 4.05
CA TYR A 135 2.90 12.06 5.43
C TYR A 135 1.57 11.33 5.56
N SER A 136 0.65 11.46 4.59
CA SER A 136 -0.60 10.72 4.58
C SER A 136 -0.33 9.22 4.46
N LYS A 137 0.56 8.81 3.54
CA LYS A 137 0.98 7.42 3.38
C LYS A 137 1.84 6.92 4.54
N GLN A 138 2.71 7.76 5.10
CA GLN A 138 3.44 7.42 6.33
C GLN A 138 2.46 7.08 7.46
N LYS A 139 1.43 7.90 7.68
CA LYS A 139 0.43 7.65 8.72
C LYS A 139 -0.29 6.32 8.51
N GLU A 140 -0.80 6.07 7.31
CA GLU A 140 -1.48 4.81 6.95
C GLU A 140 -0.58 3.59 7.20
N GLN A 141 0.65 3.64 6.70
CA GLN A 141 1.58 2.52 6.83
C GLN A 141 2.04 2.31 8.28
N MET A 142 2.25 3.39 9.05
CA MET A 142 2.56 3.29 10.47
C MET A 142 1.43 2.65 11.27
N GLN A 143 0.17 2.99 10.97
CA GLN A 143 -0.98 2.32 11.60
C GLN A 143 -0.98 0.82 11.29
N GLY A 144 -0.73 0.44 10.04
CA GLY A 144 -0.58 -0.96 9.65
C GLY A 144 0.56 -1.67 10.37
N ASP A 145 1.71 -1.02 10.53
CA ASP A 145 2.87 -1.59 11.21
C ASP A 145 2.65 -1.72 12.73
N ILE A 146 1.94 -0.78 13.36
CA ILE A 146 1.55 -0.88 14.77
C ILE A 146 0.63 -2.09 14.99
N VAL A 147 -0.42 -2.23 14.17
CA VAL A 147 -1.34 -3.38 14.23
C VAL A 147 -0.59 -4.69 14.00
N GLY A 148 0.27 -4.74 12.97
CA GLY A 148 1.08 -5.91 12.67
C GLY A 148 2.03 -6.27 13.81
N TYR A 149 2.64 -5.29 14.47
CA TYR A 149 3.51 -5.52 15.62
C TYR A 149 2.74 -6.12 16.80
N THR A 150 1.62 -5.51 17.17
CA THR A 150 0.78 -5.98 18.30
C THR A 150 0.30 -7.41 18.04
N TYR A 151 -0.22 -7.70 16.85
CA TYR A 151 -0.63 -9.04 16.46
C TYR A 151 0.53 -10.05 16.57
N LEU A 152 1.68 -9.75 15.97
CA LEU A 152 2.84 -10.64 16.00
C LEU A 152 3.42 -10.83 17.40
N LYS A 153 3.29 -9.84 18.29
CA LYS A 153 3.72 -9.93 19.68
C LYS A 153 2.81 -10.85 20.50
N GLU A 154 1.51 -10.72 20.33
CA GLU A 154 0.49 -11.48 21.07
C GLU A 154 0.36 -12.92 20.56
N GLN A 155 0.59 -13.15 19.27
CA GLN A 155 0.47 -14.47 18.67
C GLN A 155 1.64 -15.38 19.09
N LYS A 156 1.34 -16.33 19.98
CA LYS A 156 2.29 -17.32 20.53
C LYS A 156 2.21 -18.69 19.86
N SER A 157 1.06 -19.05 19.31
CA SER A 157 0.81 -20.32 18.64
C SER A 157 -0.28 -20.15 17.57
N ALA A 158 -0.47 -21.18 16.75
CA ALA A 158 -1.60 -21.29 15.85
C ALA A 158 -2.19 -22.71 15.96
N GLU A 159 -3.51 -22.82 15.97
CA GLU A 159 -4.19 -24.10 16.08
C GLU A 159 -3.74 -25.06 14.97
N HIS A 160 -3.48 -26.32 15.34
CA HIS A 160 -2.97 -27.37 14.44
C HIS A 160 -1.62 -27.10 13.75
N VAL A 161 -0.89 -26.06 14.15
CA VAL A 161 0.48 -25.81 13.68
C VAL A 161 1.47 -26.20 14.77
N PRO A 162 2.37 -27.17 14.54
CA PRO A 162 3.41 -27.50 15.51
C PRO A 162 4.25 -26.27 15.86
N GLN A 163 4.60 -26.11 17.15
CA GLN A 163 5.29 -24.90 17.63
C GLN A 163 6.60 -24.61 16.86
N ALA A 164 7.40 -25.65 16.58
CA ALA A 164 8.64 -25.49 15.81
C ALA A 164 8.39 -24.94 14.39
N THR A 165 7.28 -25.34 13.75
CA THR A 165 6.86 -24.82 12.44
C THR A 165 6.40 -23.37 12.56
N PHE A 166 5.60 -23.06 13.57
CA PHE A 166 5.13 -21.70 13.87
C PHE A 166 6.32 -20.74 14.07
N ASP A 167 7.28 -21.10 14.92
CA ASP A 167 8.47 -20.29 15.23
C ASP A 167 9.34 -20.10 13.98
N HIS A 168 9.46 -21.14 13.15
CA HIS A 168 10.17 -21.05 11.88
C HIS A 168 9.52 -20.05 10.92
N ILE A 169 8.20 -20.13 10.71
CA ILE A 169 7.45 -19.21 9.85
C ILE A 169 7.62 -17.77 10.37
N LYS A 170 7.46 -17.56 11.67
CA LYS A 170 7.62 -16.24 12.31
C LYS A 170 9.01 -15.67 12.07
N LYS A 171 10.06 -16.46 12.30
CA LYS A 171 11.47 -16.07 12.05
C LYS A 171 11.74 -15.72 10.59
N GLN A 172 11.20 -16.49 9.64
CA GLN A 172 11.35 -16.21 8.20
C GLN A 172 10.69 -14.89 7.81
N CYS A 173 9.50 -14.61 8.33
CA CYS A 173 8.77 -13.36 8.02
C CYS A 173 9.55 -12.14 8.52
N ILE A 174 10.05 -12.17 9.76
CA ILE A 174 10.89 -11.11 10.34
C ILE A 174 12.15 -10.88 9.49
N LYS A 175 12.84 -11.97 9.09
CA LYS A 175 14.06 -11.88 8.28
C LYS A 175 13.80 -11.25 6.90
N LYS A 176 12.67 -11.58 6.27
CA LYS A 176 12.36 -11.14 4.90
C LYS A 176 11.88 -9.69 4.84
N HIS A 177 11.22 -9.20 5.88
CA HIS A 177 10.63 -7.86 5.94
C HIS A 177 11.04 -7.11 7.22
N PRO A 178 12.34 -6.85 7.44
CA PRO A 178 12.81 -6.24 8.68
C PRO A 178 12.15 -4.86 8.86
N GLY A 179 11.52 -4.68 10.02
CA GLY A 179 10.89 -3.40 10.41
C GLY A 179 9.60 -3.02 9.67
N SER A 180 9.05 -3.86 8.80
CA SER A 180 7.71 -3.71 8.20
C SER A 180 6.77 -4.76 8.77
N TYR A 181 6.22 -4.48 9.95
CA TYR A 181 5.42 -5.42 10.72
C TYR A 181 4.10 -5.78 10.03
N SER A 182 3.50 -4.85 9.28
CA SER A 182 2.31 -5.15 8.46
C SER A 182 2.60 -6.24 7.41
N MET A 183 3.74 -6.13 6.70
CA MET A 183 4.16 -7.11 5.71
C MET A 183 4.58 -8.43 6.36
N GLN A 184 5.25 -8.37 7.51
CA GLN A 184 5.56 -9.56 8.31
C GLN A 184 4.27 -10.30 8.69
N ASN A 185 3.24 -9.60 9.19
CA ASN A 185 1.97 -10.19 9.56
C ASN A 185 1.27 -10.85 8.37
N LYS A 186 1.12 -10.11 7.27
CA LYS A 186 0.49 -10.65 6.04
C LYS A 186 1.20 -11.90 5.51
N MET A 187 2.53 -11.91 5.56
CA MET A 187 3.31 -13.09 5.18
C MET A 187 3.15 -14.24 6.17
N PHE A 188 3.11 -13.95 7.45
CA PHE A 188 2.92 -14.91 8.51
C PHE A 188 1.57 -15.63 8.36
N GLU A 189 0.47 -14.88 8.26
CA GLU A 189 -0.89 -15.42 8.03
C GLU A 189 -0.95 -16.25 6.75
N LYS A 190 -0.32 -15.78 5.66
CA LYS A 190 -0.26 -16.51 4.40
C LYS A 190 0.41 -17.87 4.55
N GLU A 191 1.54 -17.95 5.26
CA GLU A 191 2.25 -19.21 5.46
C GLU A 191 1.53 -20.16 6.43
N ILE A 192 0.90 -19.64 7.49
CA ILE A 192 0.04 -20.43 8.39
C ILE A 192 -1.13 -21.03 7.61
N ASN A 193 -1.84 -20.23 6.81
CA ASN A 193 -2.94 -20.71 5.99
C ASN A 193 -2.49 -21.71 4.93
N ALA A 194 -1.32 -21.50 4.33
CA ALA A 194 -0.74 -22.45 3.39
C ALA A 194 -0.37 -23.77 4.08
N HIS A 195 0.17 -23.74 5.30
CA HIS A 195 0.44 -24.93 6.11
C HIS A 195 -0.84 -25.72 6.39
N LEU A 196 -1.88 -25.06 6.92
CA LEU A 196 -3.17 -25.70 7.21
C LEU A 196 -3.81 -26.29 5.96
N THR A 197 -3.72 -25.59 4.83
CA THR A 197 -4.17 -26.10 3.54
C THR A 197 -3.37 -27.34 3.15
N MET A 198 -2.05 -27.31 3.31
CA MET A 198 -1.16 -28.43 2.98
C MET A 198 -1.37 -29.66 3.88
N LEU A 199 -1.85 -29.50 5.12
CA LEU A 199 -2.25 -30.62 5.97
C LEU A 199 -3.47 -31.37 5.39
N ARG A 200 -4.44 -30.62 4.87
CA ARG A 200 -5.67 -31.16 4.27
C ARG A 200 -5.50 -31.55 2.80
N TYR A 201 -4.44 -31.08 2.14
CA TYR A 201 -4.20 -31.32 0.71
C TYR A 201 -3.54 -32.68 0.47
N ASN A 202 -4.37 -33.73 0.57
CA ASN A 202 -3.98 -35.13 0.48
C ASN A 202 -4.35 -35.79 -0.86
N SER A 203 -5.17 -35.16 -1.70
CA SER A 203 -5.50 -35.65 -3.04
C SER A 203 -5.83 -34.49 -3.99
N ALA A 204 -5.86 -34.79 -5.29
CA ALA A 204 -6.35 -33.88 -6.32
C ALA A 204 -7.25 -34.63 -7.29
N MET A 205 -8.43 -34.09 -7.58
CA MET A 205 -9.38 -34.67 -8.53
C MET A 205 -8.71 -34.84 -9.91
N GLY A 206 -8.93 -36.00 -10.55
CA GLY A 206 -8.32 -36.31 -11.85
C GLY A 206 -6.83 -36.70 -11.80
N VAL A 207 -6.24 -36.82 -10.60
CA VAL A 207 -4.86 -37.28 -10.43
C VAL A 207 -4.83 -38.57 -9.61
N PRO A 208 -4.30 -39.69 -10.14
CA PRO A 208 -4.12 -40.90 -9.37
C PRO A 208 -3.28 -40.64 -8.11
N GLN A 209 -3.68 -41.23 -6.98
CA GLN A 209 -3.07 -40.95 -5.68
C GLN A 209 -1.54 -41.11 -5.68
N LYS A 210 -1.01 -42.17 -6.29
CA LYS A 210 0.45 -42.40 -6.42
C LYS A 210 1.18 -41.27 -7.14
N VAL A 211 0.54 -40.66 -8.15
CA VAL A 211 1.12 -39.53 -8.89
C VAL A 211 1.08 -38.27 -8.02
N PHE A 212 -0.03 -38.02 -7.33
CA PHE A 212 -0.16 -36.89 -6.41
C PHE A 212 0.88 -36.97 -5.29
N ASP A 213 1.05 -38.14 -4.66
CA ASP A 213 2.04 -38.36 -3.59
C ASP A 213 3.46 -38.10 -4.08
N LYS A 214 3.79 -38.50 -5.32
CA LYS A 214 5.08 -38.21 -5.95
C LYS A 214 5.29 -36.71 -6.18
N ILE A 215 4.27 -36.00 -6.67
CA ILE A 215 4.32 -34.53 -6.86
C ILE A 215 4.50 -33.83 -5.50
N ARG A 216 3.71 -34.22 -4.49
CA ARG A 216 3.77 -33.64 -3.15
C ARG A 216 5.13 -33.86 -2.50
N SER A 217 5.64 -35.09 -2.50
CA SER A 217 6.94 -35.45 -1.91
C SER A 217 8.10 -34.67 -2.53
N LYS A 218 8.08 -34.48 -3.86
CA LYS A 218 9.06 -33.66 -4.59
C LYS A 218 9.15 -32.23 -4.02
N TYR A 219 8.01 -31.59 -3.77
CA TYR A 219 7.98 -30.19 -3.32
C TYR A 219 8.15 -30.00 -1.82
N LEU A 220 7.75 -30.98 -1.00
CA LEU A 220 8.10 -31.01 0.42
C LEU A 220 9.63 -31.01 0.62
N LYS A 221 10.36 -31.79 -0.18
CA LYS A 221 11.83 -31.81 -0.16
C LYS A 221 12.46 -30.53 -0.71
N LYS A 222 11.91 -29.97 -1.80
CA LYS A 222 12.48 -28.79 -2.48
C LYS A 222 12.30 -27.48 -1.69
N TYR A 223 11.18 -27.35 -0.97
CA TYR A 223 10.79 -26.11 -0.31
C TYR A 223 10.50 -26.37 1.18
N PRO A 224 11.49 -26.81 1.98
CA PRO A 224 11.24 -27.14 3.38
C PRO A 224 10.68 -25.93 4.12
N LEU A 225 9.54 -26.13 4.79
CA LEU A 225 8.84 -25.12 5.60
C LEU A 225 8.44 -23.82 4.87
N LYS A 226 8.37 -23.85 3.53
CA LYS A 226 7.88 -22.77 2.66
C LYS A 226 6.55 -23.18 2.04
N PHE A 227 5.50 -23.20 2.86
CA PHE A 227 4.24 -23.86 2.54
C PHE A 227 3.51 -23.19 1.38
N SER A 228 3.58 -21.87 1.26
CA SER A 228 2.95 -21.18 0.12
C SER A 228 3.62 -21.52 -1.21
N GLU A 229 4.95 -21.66 -1.23
CA GLU A 229 5.69 -22.15 -2.40
C GLU A 229 5.42 -23.63 -2.71
N GLN A 230 5.35 -24.49 -1.67
CA GLN A 230 4.98 -25.90 -1.82
C GLN A 230 3.62 -26.04 -2.50
N LYS A 231 2.58 -25.39 -1.94
CA LYS A 231 1.21 -25.47 -2.48
C LYS A 231 1.17 -25.01 -3.94
N ARG A 232 1.74 -23.83 -4.23
CA ARG A 232 1.75 -23.27 -5.60
C ARG A 232 2.42 -24.21 -6.60
N ALA A 233 3.52 -24.86 -6.20
CA ALA A 233 4.25 -25.77 -7.07
C ALA A 233 3.51 -27.10 -7.29
N ILE A 234 2.87 -27.64 -6.25
CA ILE A 234 2.01 -28.83 -6.36
C ILE A 234 0.83 -28.54 -7.29
N ASP A 235 0.10 -27.43 -7.07
CA ASP A 235 -1.02 -27.02 -7.93
C ASP A 235 -0.61 -26.91 -9.41
N ALA A 236 0.60 -26.39 -9.67
CA ALA A 236 1.13 -26.26 -11.03
C ALA A 236 1.42 -27.62 -11.69
N ASP A 237 2.07 -28.54 -10.99
CA ASP A 237 2.37 -29.88 -11.52
C ASP A 237 1.10 -30.74 -11.66
N VAL A 238 0.13 -30.60 -10.74
CA VAL A 238 -1.21 -31.22 -10.84
C VAL A 238 -1.94 -30.76 -12.10
N ARG A 239 -2.03 -29.45 -12.33
CA ARG A 239 -2.65 -28.90 -13.56
C ARG A 239 -1.96 -29.40 -14.83
N LYS A 240 -0.62 -29.49 -14.80
CA LYS A 240 0.16 -30.00 -15.93
C LYS A 240 -0.12 -31.49 -16.18
N TYR A 241 -0.27 -32.29 -15.13
CA TYR A 241 -0.63 -33.70 -15.24
C TYR A 241 -2.01 -33.87 -15.87
N ILE A 242 -3.02 -33.16 -15.37
CA ILE A 242 -4.40 -33.22 -15.89
C ILE A 242 -4.41 -32.89 -17.38
N LYS A 243 -3.85 -31.73 -17.78
CA LYS A 243 -3.77 -31.30 -19.18
C LYS A 243 -3.07 -32.30 -20.11
N LYS A 244 -2.14 -33.12 -19.59
CA LYS A 244 -1.44 -34.13 -20.37
C LYS A 244 -2.30 -35.38 -20.62
N ASN A 245 -3.20 -35.73 -19.69
CA ASN A 245 -4.01 -36.94 -19.75
C ASN A 245 -5.45 -36.70 -20.25
N GLU A 246 -5.84 -35.45 -20.51
CA GLU A 246 -7.07 -35.09 -21.22
C GLU A 246 -6.96 -35.22 -22.75
N LYS A 247 -5.79 -35.65 -23.25
CA LYS A 247 -5.51 -35.89 -24.67
C LYS A 247 -5.42 -37.38 -24.94
#